data_AF-A0A1F4FIX5-F1
#
_entry.id   AF-A0A1F4FIX5-F1
#
_cell.length_a   1.000
_cell.length_b   1.000
_cell.length_c   1.000
_cell.angle_alpha   90.00
_cell.angle_beta   90.00
_cell.angle_gamma   90.00
#
_symmetry.space_group_name_H-M   'P 1'
#
loop_
_entity.id
_entity.type
_entity.pdbx_description
1 polymer ?
#
loop_
_entity_poly.entity_id
_entity_poly.type
_entity_poly.pdbx_seq_one_letter_code
_entity_poly.pdbx_strand_id
1 'polypeptide(L)'
;MTTKNPYAPPDAKLADPAASPGSPLKAVTLGLVADLGGTVVATILLGIAYAIVMGAMGVSAEEIESVTSNMPTDSGLFYLATLAGLACSVLGGYVCARIARRSELKLGAILAAISAGIGLAFGGDPSKLGMLISLTILGIAAVLAGANMGRAKNRRAG
;
A
#
# COMPACT_ATOMS: atom_id res chain seq x y z
N MET A 1 -53.58 -32.86 -0.89
CA MET A 1 -53.39 -32.33 -2.25
C MET A 1 -52.54 -31.08 -2.16
N THR A 2 -51.27 -31.14 -2.52
CA THR A 2 -50.36 -29.99 -2.54
C THR A 2 -50.63 -29.17 -3.80
N THR A 3 -51.22 -27.99 -3.62
CA THR A 3 -51.51 -27.02 -4.68
C THR A 3 -50.19 -26.50 -5.26
N LYS A 4 -49.79 -27.03 -6.41
CA LYS A 4 -48.59 -26.62 -7.15
C LYS A 4 -48.86 -25.22 -7.72
N ASN A 5 -48.17 -24.19 -7.21
CA ASN A 5 -48.33 -22.80 -7.64
C ASN A 5 -47.97 -22.68 -9.14
N PRO A 6 -48.92 -22.36 -10.04
CA PRO A 6 -48.66 -22.29 -11.48
C PRO A 6 -47.81 -21.08 -11.88
N TYR A 7 -47.57 -20.13 -10.96
CA TYR A 7 -46.70 -18.98 -11.15
C TYR A 7 -45.34 -19.12 -10.47
N ALA A 8 -45.02 -20.31 -9.92
CA ALA A 8 -43.68 -20.54 -9.39
C ALA A 8 -42.67 -20.45 -10.55
N PRO A 9 -41.69 -19.54 -10.47
CA PRO A 9 -40.63 -19.50 -11.47
C PRO A 9 -39.92 -20.85 -11.47
N PRO A 10 -39.44 -21.34 -12.63
CA PRO A 10 -38.61 -22.53 -12.68
C PRO A 10 -37.42 -22.36 -11.73
N ASP A 11 -37.01 -23.42 -11.03
CA ASP A 11 -35.83 -23.48 -10.15
C ASP A 11 -34.52 -23.31 -10.95
N ALA A 12 -34.39 -22.20 -11.66
CA ALA A 12 -33.19 -21.81 -12.35
C ALA A 12 -32.21 -21.27 -11.30
N LYS A 13 -31.14 -22.02 -11.07
CA LYS A 13 -29.98 -21.51 -10.34
C LYS A 13 -29.34 -20.41 -11.17
N LEU A 14 -29.75 -19.16 -10.95
CA LEU A 14 -29.07 -18.00 -11.50
C LEU A 14 -27.72 -17.89 -10.80
N ALA A 15 -26.64 -18.24 -11.50
CA ALA A 15 -25.29 -17.95 -11.02
C ALA A 15 -25.05 -16.44 -11.11
N ASP A 16 -24.59 -15.83 -10.01
CA ASP A 16 -24.22 -14.42 -10.05
C ASP A 16 -23.09 -14.21 -11.07
N PRO A 17 -23.20 -13.23 -11.97
CA PRO A 17 -22.15 -12.96 -12.93
C PRO A 17 -20.86 -12.55 -12.20
N ALA A 18 -19.74 -13.13 -12.63
CA ALA A 18 -18.43 -12.78 -12.10
C ALA A 18 -18.19 -11.27 -12.23
N ALA A 19 -17.70 -10.64 -11.16
CA ALA A 19 -17.48 -9.19 -11.14
C ALA A 19 -16.49 -8.75 -12.24
N SER A 20 -16.88 -7.73 -13.00
CA SER A 20 -16.13 -7.24 -14.15
C SER A 20 -14.76 -6.64 -13.78
N PRO A 21 -13.71 -6.83 -14.59
CA PRO A 21 -12.43 -6.18 -14.40
C PRO A 21 -12.51 -4.65 -14.44
N GLY A 22 -11.76 -3.97 -13.56
CA GLY A 22 -11.66 -2.52 -13.55
C GLY A 22 -10.69 -1.98 -14.61
N SER A 23 -10.70 -0.65 -14.76
CA SER A 23 -9.75 0.05 -15.64
C SER A 23 -8.31 -0.03 -15.09
N PRO A 24 -7.31 -0.39 -15.91
CA PRO A 24 -5.90 -0.44 -15.50
C PRO A 24 -5.40 0.88 -14.93
N LEU A 25 -5.80 2.00 -15.54
CA LEU A 25 -5.41 3.33 -15.07
C LEU A 25 -5.98 3.62 -13.67
N LYS A 26 -7.25 3.26 -13.43
CA LYS A 26 -7.88 3.40 -12.11
C LYS A 26 -7.19 2.53 -11.06
N ALA A 27 -6.80 1.32 -11.44
CA ALA A 27 -6.10 0.41 -10.53
C ALA A 27 -4.74 0.96 -10.10
N VAL A 28 -3.92 1.41 -11.06
CA VAL A 28 -2.59 1.96 -10.76
C VAL A 28 -2.68 3.28 -10.00
N THR A 29 -3.57 4.19 -10.39
CA THR A 29 -3.72 5.50 -9.72
C THR A 29 -4.19 5.36 -8.27
N LEU A 30 -5.22 4.56 -8.01
CA LEU A 30 -5.70 4.34 -6.64
C LEU A 30 -4.70 3.53 -5.80
N GLY A 31 -3.97 2.59 -6.42
CA GLY A 31 -2.85 1.91 -5.77
C GLY A 31 -1.73 2.86 -5.37
N LEU A 32 -1.34 3.79 -6.26
CA LEU A 32 -0.31 4.80 -6.00
C LEU A 32 -0.73 5.78 -4.90
N VAL A 33 -2.01 6.22 -4.91
CA VAL A 33 -2.55 7.07 -3.85
C VAL A 33 -2.53 6.34 -2.50
N ALA A 34 -2.88 5.06 -2.46
CA ALA A 34 -2.82 4.28 -1.23
C ALA A 34 -1.38 4.04 -0.74
N ASP A 35 -0.42 3.86 -1.65
CA ASP A 35 1.00 3.68 -1.32
C ASP A 35 1.64 5.00 -0.84
N LEU A 36 1.72 6.00 -1.72
CA LEU A 36 2.41 7.25 -1.42
C LEU A 36 1.60 8.16 -0.50
N GLY A 37 0.30 8.31 -0.77
CA GLY A 37 -0.58 9.11 0.07
C GLY A 37 -0.71 8.50 1.47
N GLY A 38 -0.82 7.17 1.56
CA GLY A 38 -0.80 6.45 2.83
C GLY A 38 0.52 6.67 3.58
N THR A 39 1.66 6.57 2.89
CA THR A 39 2.98 6.79 3.49
C THR A 39 3.12 8.21 4.02
N VAL A 40 2.73 9.24 3.26
CA VAL A 40 2.78 10.64 3.70
C VAL A 40 1.91 10.88 4.94
N VAL A 41 0.69 10.36 4.96
CA VAL A 41 -0.19 10.49 6.13
C VAL A 41 0.43 9.76 7.33
N ALA A 42 0.94 8.55 7.14
CA ALA A 42 1.54 7.76 8.20
C ALA A 42 2.79 8.43 8.78
N THR A 43 3.67 8.99 7.96
CA THR A 43 4.88 9.69 8.44
C THR A 43 4.54 10.97 9.19
N ILE A 44 3.56 11.75 8.73
CA ILE A 44 3.07 12.94 9.45
C ILE A 44 2.53 12.54 10.83
N LEU A 45 1.65 11.53 10.88
CA LEU A 45 1.06 11.06 12.14
C LEU A 45 2.12 10.53 13.10
N LEU A 46 3.10 9.77 12.57
CA LEU A 46 4.20 9.24 13.37
C LEU A 46 5.11 10.35 13.90
N GLY A 47 5.41 11.37 13.09
CA GLY A 47 6.19 12.53 13.51
C GLY A 47 5.50 13.32 14.62
N ILE A 48 4.19 13.57 14.49
CA ILE A 48 3.40 14.21 15.55
C ILE A 48 3.40 13.38 16.83
N ALA A 49 3.15 12.07 16.73
CA ALA A 49 3.15 11.18 17.89
C ALA A 49 4.51 11.16 18.58
N TYR A 50 5.60 11.10 17.81
CA TYR A 50 6.96 11.15 18.32
C TYR A 50 7.24 12.45 19.07
N ALA A 51 6.88 13.60 18.49
CA ALA A 51 7.06 14.91 19.11
C ALA A 51 6.29 15.03 20.45
N ILE A 52 5.05 14.51 20.51
CA ILE A 52 4.25 14.51 21.74
C ILE A 52 4.94 13.67 22.83
N VAL A 53 5.40 12.46 22.50
CA VAL A 53 6.04 11.56 23.47
C VAL A 53 7.36 12.15 23.98
N MET A 54 8.20 12.68 23.09
CA MET A 54 9.47 13.30 23.48
C MET A 54 9.27 14.59 24.28
N GLY A 55 8.30 15.42 23.91
CA GLY A 55 7.94 16.61 24.68
C GLY A 55 7.45 16.28 26.09
N ALA A 56 6.67 15.20 26.25
CA ALA A 56 6.24 14.71 27.56
C ALA A 56 7.41 14.17 28.41
N MET A 57 8.51 13.76 27.78
CA MET A 57 9.76 13.35 28.46
C MET A 57 10.68 14.53 28.76
N GLY A 58 10.29 15.77 28.44
CA GLY A 58 11.07 16.98 28.70
C GLY A 58 12.17 17.26 27.67
N VAL A 59 12.14 16.59 26.51
CA VAL A 59 13.08 16.86 25.41
C VAL A 59 12.77 18.23 24.81
N SER A 60 13.81 19.02 24.54
CA SER A 60 13.68 20.36 23.95
C SER A 60 13.11 20.30 22.52
N ALA A 61 12.42 21.35 22.10
CA ALA A 61 11.84 21.42 20.76
C ALA A 61 12.93 21.39 19.67
N GLU A 62 14.07 22.02 19.94
CA GLU A 62 15.23 22.07 19.05
C GLU A 62 15.84 20.68 18.84
N GLU A 63 15.88 19.85 19.89
CA GLU A 63 16.40 18.49 19.80
C GLU A 63 15.43 17.56 19.04
N ILE A 64 14.11 17.71 19.26
CA ILE A 64 13.08 16.98 18.50
C ILE A 64 13.15 17.34 17.01
N GLU A 65 13.30 18.63 16.70
CA GLU A 65 13.41 19.12 15.32
C GLU A 65 14.68 18.57 14.65
N SER A 66 15.81 18.58 15.35
CA SER A 66 17.08 18.04 14.86
C SER A 66 16.97 16.56 14.49
N VAL A 67 16.39 15.74 15.38
CA VAL A 67 16.19 14.30 15.13
C VAL A 67 15.18 14.04 14.02
N THR A 68 14.10 14.82 13.94
CA THR A 68 13.06 14.61 12.92
C THR A 68 13.54 15.06 11.53
N SER A 69 14.36 16.10 11.46
CA SER A 69 14.91 16.64 10.20
C SER A 69 16.07 15.82 9.67
N ASN A 70 16.88 15.22 10.55
CA ASN A 70 18.01 14.37 10.20
C ASN A 70 17.85 12.99 10.84
N MET A 71 16.76 12.31 10.51
CA MET A 71 16.42 11.03 11.12
C MET A 71 17.56 10.01 10.97
N PRO A 72 18.15 9.56 12.10
CA PRO A 72 19.19 8.53 12.07
C PRO A 72 18.63 7.20 11.59
N THR A 73 19.37 6.50 10.74
CA THR A 73 18.94 5.24 10.11
C THR A 73 18.94 4.05 11.07
N ASP A 74 19.54 4.22 12.24
CA ASP A 74 19.59 3.29 13.37
C ASP A 74 18.58 3.64 14.48
N SER A 75 17.76 4.68 14.27
CA SER A 75 16.74 5.08 15.25
C SER A 75 15.49 4.18 15.19
N GLY A 76 14.84 4.00 16.35
CA GLY A 76 13.54 3.31 16.41
C GLY A 76 12.47 3.99 15.55
N LEU A 77 12.50 5.32 15.45
CA LEU A 77 11.59 6.10 14.61
C LEU A 77 11.76 5.75 13.13
N PHE A 78 13.01 5.60 12.65
CA PHE A 78 13.29 5.18 11.27
C PHE A 78 12.72 3.79 10.96
N TYR A 79 12.88 2.83 11.87
CA TYR A 79 12.32 1.49 11.67
C TYR A 79 10.80 1.50 11.67
N LEU A 80 10.16 2.28 12.54
CA LEU A 80 8.70 2.43 12.55
C LEU A 80 8.18 3.12 11.28
N ALA A 81 8.84 4.19 10.83
CA ALA A 81 8.50 4.88 9.59
C ALA A 81 8.67 3.97 8.37
N THR A 82 9.77 3.20 8.33
CA THR A 82 10.03 2.22 7.27
C THR A 82 8.96 1.14 7.25
N LEU A 83 8.61 0.57 8.40
CA LEU A 83 7.56 -0.44 8.52
C LEU A 83 6.20 0.10 8.06
N ALA A 84 5.85 1.33 8.48
CA ALA A 84 4.62 1.99 8.06
C ALA A 84 4.59 2.24 6.55
N GLY A 85 5.70 2.70 5.96
CA GLY A 85 5.83 2.86 4.51
C GLY A 85 5.67 1.54 3.76
N LEU A 86 6.33 0.47 4.21
CA LEU A 86 6.18 -0.86 3.60
C LEU A 86 4.74 -1.39 3.71
N ALA A 87 4.06 -1.16 4.83
CA ALA A 87 2.66 -1.51 4.98
C ALA A 87 1.77 -0.75 3.99
N CYS A 88 2.06 0.53 3.72
CA CYS A 88 1.38 1.31 2.70
C CYS A 88 1.68 0.78 1.28
N SER A 89 2.91 0.34 1.00
CA SER A 89 3.25 -0.30 -0.28
C SER A 89 2.52 -1.63 -0.49
N VAL A 90 2.43 -2.47 0.55
CA VAL A 90 1.57 -3.67 0.53
C VAL A 90 0.11 -3.28 0.25
N LEU A 91 -0.41 -2.26 0.93
CA LEU A 91 -1.77 -1.78 0.73
C LEU A 91 -2.00 -1.28 -0.70
N GLY A 92 -1.08 -0.49 -1.25
CA GLY A 92 -1.17 0.03 -2.62
C GLY A 92 -1.18 -1.08 -3.67
N GLY A 93 -0.29 -2.06 -3.53
CA GLY A 93 -0.30 -3.27 -4.36
C GLY A 93 -1.62 -4.05 -4.25
N TYR A 94 -2.13 -4.21 -3.03
CA TYR A 94 -3.39 -4.88 -2.76
C TYR A 94 -4.58 -4.16 -3.42
N VAL A 95 -4.70 -2.84 -3.24
CA VAL A 95 -5.76 -2.01 -3.82
C VAL A 95 -5.69 -2.07 -5.35
N CYS A 96 -4.51 -1.94 -5.94
CA CYS A 96 -4.29 -2.06 -7.38
C CYS A 96 -4.82 -3.40 -7.91
N ALA A 97 -4.43 -4.51 -7.30
CA ALA A 97 -4.90 -5.83 -7.70
C ALA A 97 -6.42 -6.00 -7.54
N ARG A 98 -7.01 -5.49 -6.45
CA ARG A 98 -8.45 -5.59 -6.17
C ARG A 98 -9.32 -4.85 -7.19
N ILE A 99 -8.83 -3.73 -7.72
CA ILE A 99 -9.52 -2.96 -8.75
C ILE A 99 -9.28 -3.58 -10.14
N ALA A 100 -8.05 -4.00 -10.42
CA ALA A 100 -7.69 -4.54 -11.73
C ALA A 100 -8.49 -5.80 -12.09
N ARG A 101 -8.49 -6.81 -11.20
CA ARG A 101 -9.06 -8.16 -11.44
C ARG A 101 -8.65 -8.84 -12.76
N ARG A 102 -7.62 -8.32 -13.42
CA ARG A 102 -6.97 -8.87 -14.61
C ARG A 102 -5.52 -8.42 -14.62
N SER A 103 -4.61 -9.29 -15.07
CA SER A 103 -3.18 -8.96 -15.14
C SER A 103 -2.62 -8.34 -13.85
N GLU A 104 -3.07 -8.78 -12.67
CA GLU A 104 -2.87 -8.05 -11.41
C GLU A 104 -1.40 -7.89 -11.04
N LEU A 105 -0.57 -8.92 -11.26
CA LEU A 105 0.87 -8.82 -11.01
C LEU A 105 1.58 -7.91 -12.03
N LYS A 106 1.11 -7.83 -13.27
CA LYS A 106 1.68 -6.91 -14.27
C LYS A 106 1.40 -5.46 -13.87
N LEU A 107 0.17 -5.17 -13.47
CA LEU A 107 -0.21 -3.83 -13.00
C LEU A 107 0.43 -3.49 -11.65
N GLY A 108 0.58 -4.48 -10.75
CA GLY A 108 1.36 -4.34 -9.53
C GLY A 108 2.84 -4.03 -9.79
N ALA A 109 3.46 -4.68 -10.78
CA ALA A 109 4.84 -4.39 -11.17
C ALA A 109 4.99 -2.99 -11.79
N ILE A 110 4.01 -2.54 -12.59
CA ILE A 110 3.98 -1.16 -13.11
C ILE A 110 3.88 -0.17 -11.95
N LEU A 111 2.99 -0.40 -10.98
CA LEU A 111 2.88 0.41 -9.78
C LEU A 111 4.20 0.44 -8.99
N ALA A 112 4.84 -0.72 -8.80
CA ALA A 112 6.12 -0.82 -8.11
C ALA A 112 7.21 -0.02 -8.83
N ALA A 113 7.27 -0.10 -10.16
CA ALA A 113 8.24 0.66 -10.96
C ALA A 113 8.01 2.17 -10.87
N ILE A 114 6.75 2.63 -10.91
CA ILE A 114 6.41 4.05 -10.73
C ILE A 114 6.81 4.52 -9.34
N SER A 115 6.44 3.76 -8.30
CA SER A 115 6.71 4.13 -6.90
C SER A 115 8.20 4.12 -6.60
N ALA A 116 8.94 3.13 -7.11
CA ALA A 116 10.40 3.09 -7.05
C ALA A 116 11.04 4.27 -7.81
N GLY A 117 10.55 4.59 -9.00
CA GLY A 117 11.03 5.74 -9.78
C GLY A 117 10.85 7.06 -9.04
N ILE A 118 9.69 7.25 -8.39
CA ILE A 118 9.43 8.40 -7.53
C ILE A 118 10.39 8.38 -6.33
N GLY A 119 10.47 7.26 -5.61
CA GLY A 119 11.35 7.12 -4.45
C GLY A 119 12.83 7.42 -4.76
N LEU A 120 13.34 6.96 -5.89
CA LEU A 120 14.70 7.24 -6.35
C LEU A 120 14.90 8.70 -6.77
N ALA A 121 13.89 9.32 -7.38
CA ALA A 121 13.95 10.74 -7.77
C ALA A 121 14.02 11.68 -6.55
N PHE A 122 13.38 11.29 -5.43
CA PHE A 122 13.37 12.07 -4.19
C PHE A 122 14.38 11.61 -3.13
N GLY A 123 14.97 10.41 -3.26
CA GLY A 123 15.90 9.79 -2.30
C GLY A 123 17.34 10.33 -2.36
N GLY A 124 17.50 11.64 -2.49
CA GLY A 124 18.72 12.33 -2.92
C GLY A 124 19.83 12.51 -1.90
N ASP A 125 20.38 11.41 -1.35
CA ASP A 125 21.69 11.45 -0.69
C ASP A 125 22.63 10.35 -1.24
N PRO A 126 23.63 10.71 -2.07
CA PRO A 126 24.61 9.77 -2.62
C PRO A 126 25.38 8.99 -1.55
N SER A 127 25.50 9.53 -0.33
CA SER A 127 26.23 8.87 0.76
C SER A 127 25.49 7.63 1.30
N LYS A 128 24.20 7.46 0.99
CA LYS A 128 23.34 6.37 1.49
C LYS A 128 22.79 5.45 0.40
N LEU A 129 23.46 5.37 -0.75
CA LEU A 129 23.01 4.57 -1.91
C LEU A 129 22.70 3.11 -1.57
N GLY A 130 23.51 2.45 -0.75
CA GLY A 130 23.28 1.04 -0.37
C GLY A 130 21.96 0.84 0.38
N MET A 131 21.61 1.78 1.26
CA MET A 131 20.33 1.77 1.97
C MET A 131 19.18 2.09 1.02
N LEU A 132 19.34 3.10 0.15
CA LEU A 132 18.32 3.49 -0.82
C LEU A 132 17.95 2.32 -1.74
N ILE A 133 18.96 1.60 -2.26
CA ILE A 133 18.74 0.41 -3.10
C ILE A 133 18.03 -0.69 -2.31
N SER A 134 18.48 -0.96 -1.09
CA SER A 134 17.85 -1.97 -0.22
C SER A 134 16.38 -1.66 0.05
N LEU A 135 16.06 -0.41 0.40
CA LEU A 135 14.68 0.04 0.64
C LEU A 135 13.84 0.01 -0.63
N THR A 136 14.42 0.34 -1.79
CA THR A 136 13.73 0.28 -3.08
C THR A 136 13.35 -1.16 -3.42
N ILE A 137 14.28 -2.11 -3.26
CA ILE A 137 14.02 -3.54 -3.46
C ILE A 137 12.92 -4.02 -2.51
N LEU A 138 13.01 -3.63 -1.24
CA LEU A 138 12.03 -4.00 -0.22
C LEU A 138 10.64 -3.42 -0.51
N GLY A 139 10.56 -2.17 -0.98
CA GLY A 139 9.33 -1.52 -1.43
C GLY A 139 8.72 -2.24 -2.64
N ILE A 140 9.52 -2.59 -3.64
CA ILE A 140 9.06 -3.39 -4.79
C ILE A 140 8.50 -4.73 -4.32
N ALA A 141 9.22 -5.43 -3.43
CA ALA A 141 8.77 -6.70 -2.88
C ALA A 141 7.43 -6.55 -2.11
N ALA A 142 7.28 -5.48 -1.33
CA ALA A 142 6.06 -5.15 -0.61
C ALA A 142 4.87 -4.91 -1.55
N VAL A 143 5.03 -4.09 -2.58
CA VAL A 143 3.98 -3.85 -3.59
C VAL A 143 3.57 -5.16 -4.28
N LEU A 144 4.54 -6.00 -4.68
CA LEU A 144 4.26 -7.27 -5.33
C LEU A 144 3.59 -8.28 -4.39
N ALA A 145 3.97 -8.30 -3.11
CA ALA A 145 3.31 -9.11 -2.08
C ALA A 145 1.84 -8.68 -1.91
N GLY A 146 1.59 -7.39 -1.80
CA GLY A 146 0.24 -6.82 -1.76
C GLY A 146 -0.59 -7.18 -2.98
N ALA A 147 -0.01 -7.02 -4.18
CA ALA A 147 -0.68 -7.38 -5.43
C ALA A 147 -1.00 -8.88 -5.52
N ASN A 148 -0.09 -9.74 -5.02
CA ASN A 148 -0.33 -11.17 -4.95
C ASN A 148 -1.46 -11.54 -3.98
N MET A 149 -1.53 -10.88 -2.80
CA MET A 149 -2.64 -11.04 -1.85
C MET A 149 -3.98 -10.59 -2.46
N GLY A 150 -3.99 -9.45 -3.15
CA GLY A 150 -5.18 -8.95 -3.84
C GLY A 150 -5.65 -9.89 -4.95
N ARG A 151 -4.72 -10.43 -5.75
CA ARG A 151 -4.97 -11.46 -6.77
C ARG A 151 -5.57 -12.73 -6.16
N ALA A 152 -4.98 -13.23 -5.07
CA ALA A 152 -5.49 -14.42 -4.39
C ALA A 152 -6.94 -14.21 -3.91
N LYS A 153 -7.27 -13.01 -3.42
CA LYS A 153 -8.64 -12.67 -3.00
C LYS A 153 -9.60 -12.53 -4.18
N ASN A 154 -9.17 -11.98 -5.31
CA ASN A 154 -9.99 -11.90 -6.53
C ASN A 154 -10.40 -13.30 -7.01
N ARG A 155 -9.47 -14.26 -6.99
CA ARG A 155 -9.69 -15.65 -7.42
C ARG A 155 -10.64 -16.45 -6.52
N ARG A 156 -10.81 -16.04 -5.26
CA ARG A 156 -11.77 -16.67 -4.33
C ARG A 156 -13.18 -16.10 -4.46
N ALA A 157 -13.31 -14.94 -5.09
CA ALA A 157 -14.53 -14.16 -5.17
C ALA A 157 -15.20 -14.20 -6.56
N GLY A 158 -14.67 -15.02 -7.47
CA GLY A 158 -15.26 -15.35 -8.77
C GLY A 158 -15.23 -16.86 -8.93
#